data_AF-A0A0N5BKE3-F1
#
_entry.id   AF-A0A0N5BKE3-F1
#
_cell.length_a   1.000
_cell.length_b   1.000
_cell.length_c   1.000
_cell.angle_alpha   90.00
_cell.angle_beta   90.00
_cell.angle_gamma   90.00
#
_symmetry.space_group_name_H-M   'P 1'
#
loop_
_entity.id
_entity.type
_entity.pdbx_description
1 polymer ?
#
loop_
_entity_poly.entity_id
_entity_poly.type
_entity_poly.pdbx_seq_one_letter_code
_entity_poly.pdbx_strand_id
1 'polypeptide(L)'
;MSQDSLGGSFFHAKTALTENLKRIRSLDEEWCQLHKVYDEEFSEYTKVVLNGGNPRREKILYDKCHDLAERIKVISEEKRKLARESSDNINSHLEAVNDICRAISDKIREASAADTTLKRKGPSKRGDKRKEVGIKEDLEVDEVLNKDNVVAMENEPIYCICKEVAYGSMIQCDNDKCPIQWFHLECVKVTEIPKDDELWFCDKCSGKRNVKRKN
;
A
#
# COMPACT_ATOMS: atom_id res chain seq x y z
N MET A 1 -2.90 31.74 14.72
CA MET A 1 -3.96 31.11 13.91
C MET A 1 -3.33 30.41 12.71
N SER A 2 -2.67 29.25 12.86
CA SER A 2 -2.05 28.54 11.71
C SER A 2 -1.66 27.08 12.03
N GLN A 3 -2.55 26.23 12.58
CA GLN A 3 -2.24 24.80 12.75
C GLN A 3 -3.23 23.82 12.12
N ASP A 4 -4.29 24.27 11.46
CA ASP A 4 -5.32 23.38 10.89
C ASP A 4 -5.16 23.07 9.38
N SER A 5 -4.07 23.52 8.73
CA SER A 5 -3.98 23.49 7.25
C SER A 5 -3.60 22.12 6.66
N LEU A 6 -2.81 21.32 7.37
CA LEU A 6 -2.22 20.09 6.80
C LEU A 6 -3.17 18.89 6.87
N GLY A 7 -3.87 18.73 8.00
CA GLY A 7 -4.89 17.69 8.15
C GLY A 7 -6.06 17.87 7.18
N GLY A 8 -6.43 19.14 6.92
CA GLY A 8 -7.42 19.48 5.89
C GLY A 8 -6.95 19.07 4.49
N SER A 9 -5.75 19.48 4.07
CA SER A 9 -5.21 19.15 2.74
C SER A 9 -5.11 17.64 2.50
N PHE A 10 -4.61 16.88 3.47
CA PHE A 10 -4.54 15.41 3.38
C PHE A 10 -5.92 14.74 3.32
N PHE A 11 -6.90 15.24 4.07
CA PHE A 11 -8.26 14.71 4.03
C PHE A 11 -8.93 14.92 2.66
N HIS A 12 -8.73 16.09 2.04
CA HIS A 12 -9.26 16.37 0.71
C HIS A 12 -8.60 15.48 -0.35
N ALA A 13 -7.29 15.24 -0.23
CA ALA A 13 -6.53 14.33 -1.07
C ALA A 13 -7.10 12.90 -1.06
N LYS A 14 -7.25 12.35 0.14
CA LYS A 14 -7.78 11.01 0.35
C LYS A 14 -9.18 10.87 -0.22
N THR A 15 -10.02 11.88 -0.01
CA THR A 15 -11.38 11.91 -0.52
C THR A 15 -11.37 11.94 -2.05
N ALA A 16 -10.58 12.82 -2.66
CA ALA A 16 -10.46 12.92 -4.12
C ALA A 16 -9.95 11.61 -4.76
N LEU A 17 -8.92 11.00 -4.17
CA LEU A 17 -8.40 9.71 -4.62
C LEU A 17 -9.46 8.61 -4.52
N THR A 18 -10.18 8.55 -3.40
CA THR A 18 -11.23 7.54 -3.18
C THR A 18 -12.35 7.68 -4.22
N GLU A 19 -12.80 8.90 -4.50
CA GLU A 19 -13.83 9.15 -5.50
C GLU A 19 -13.35 8.80 -6.92
N ASN A 20 -12.10 9.15 -7.26
CA ASN A 20 -11.50 8.76 -8.54
C ASN A 20 -11.43 7.24 -8.72
N LEU A 21 -11.01 6.49 -7.70
CA LEU A 21 -10.94 5.03 -7.75
C LEU A 21 -12.33 4.39 -7.88
N LYS A 22 -13.35 4.91 -7.18
CA LYS A 22 -14.74 4.46 -7.33
C LYS A 22 -15.23 4.69 -8.76
N ARG A 23 -14.94 5.87 -9.32
CA ARG A 23 -15.34 6.21 -10.69
C ARG A 23 -14.64 5.32 -11.72
N ILE A 24 -13.35 5.05 -11.55
CA ILE A 24 -12.61 4.10 -12.41
C ILE A 24 -13.26 2.73 -12.40
N ARG A 25 -13.59 2.18 -11.22
CA ARG A 25 -14.26 0.87 -11.12
C ARG A 25 -15.61 0.85 -11.83
N SER A 26 -16.42 1.90 -11.66
CA SER A 26 -17.71 2.02 -12.38
C SER A 26 -17.51 2.07 -13.90
N LEU A 27 -16.49 2.80 -14.37
CA LEU A 27 -16.15 2.86 -15.78
C LEU A 27 -15.58 1.52 -16.30
N ASP A 28 -14.86 0.75 -15.47
CA ASP A 28 -14.40 -0.59 -15.81
C ASP A 28 -15.57 -1.55 -16.06
N GLU A 29 -16.60 -1.48 -15.21
CA GLU A 29 -17.81 -2.29 -15.38
C GLU A 29 -18.56 -1.93 -16.68
N GLU A 30 -18.77 -0.64 -16.94
CA GLU A 30 -19.40 -0.18 -18.19
C GLU A 30 -18.56 -0.57 -19.42
N TRP A 31 -17.24 -0.41 -19.34
CA TRP A 31 -16.31 -0.82 -20.40
C TRP A 31 -16.42 -2.32 -20.71
N CYS A 32 -16.43 -3.17 -19.68
CA CYS A 32 -16.55 -4.61 -19.85
C CYS A 32 -17.89 -5.01 -20.47
N GLN A 33 -18.99 -4.35 -20.08
CA GLN A 33 -20.30 -4.59 -20.66
C GLN A 33 -20.33 -4.19 -22.14
N LEU A 34 -19.81 -3.01 -22.48
CA LEU A 34 -19.76 -2.54 -23.87
C LEU A 34 -18.85 -3.40 -24.74
N HIS A 35 -17.72 -3.85 -24.21
CA HIS A 35 -16.80 -4.71 -24.96
C HIS A 35 -17.45 -6.06 -25.30
N LYS A 36 -18.21 -6.65 -24.37
CA LYS A 36 -18.99 -7.88 -24.65
C LYS A 36 -20.00 -7.68 -25.78
N VAL A 37 -20.77 -6.58 -25.73
CA VAL A 37 -21.77 -6.27 -26.77
C VAL A 37 -21.07 -6.01 -28.11
N TYR A 38 -19.92 -5.33 -28.10
CA TYR A 38 -19.10 -5.12 -29.29
C TYR A 38 -18.63 -6.45 -29.88
N ASP A 39 -18.12 -7.39 -29.07
CA ASP A 39 -17.64 -8.68 -29.54
C ASP A 39 -18.78 -9.52 -30.16
N GLU A 40 -19.98 -9.47 -29.58
CA GLU A 40 -21.17 -10.14 -30.11
C GLU A 40 -21.63 -9.54 -31.46
N GLU A 41 -21.76 -8.21 -31.54
CA GLU A 41 -22.17 -7.51 -32.77
C GLU A 41 -21.10 -7.61 -33.86
N PHE A 42 -19.81 -7.57 -33.50
CA PHE A 42 -18.70 -7.75 -34.43
C PHE A 42 -18.63 -9.18 -34.97
N SER A 43 -18.93 -10.19 -34.14
CA SER A 43 -19.08 -11.57 -34.60
C SER A 43 -20.20 -11.69 -35.64
N GLU A 44 -21.34 -11.04 -35.41
CA GLU A 44 -22.46 -11.02 -36.35
C GLU A 44 -22.11 -10.27 -37.65
N TYR A 45 -21.48 -9.10 -37.55
CA TYR A 45 -20.94 -8.37 -38.69
C TYR A 45 -20.03 -9.26 -39.54
N THR A 46 -19.06 -9.93 -38.91
CA THR A 46 -18.11 -10.82 -39.59
C THR A 46 -18.82 -11.97 -40.31
N LYS A 47 -19.84 -12.59 -39.71
CA LYS A 47 -20.64 -13.63 -40.35
C LYS A 47 -21.39 -13.11 -41.58
N VAL A 48 -21.96 -11.91 -41.50
CA VAL A 48 -22.70 -11.30 -42.61
C VAL A 48 -21.76 -10.99 -43.79
N VAL A 49 -20.58 -10.44 -43.51
CA VAL A 49 -19.57 -10.13 -44.54
C VAL A 49 -19.07 -11.40 -45.22
N LEU A 50 -18.70 -12.43 -44.45
CA LEU A 50 -18.14 -13.67 -45.00
C LEU A 50 -19.14 -14.48 -45.83
N ASN A 51 -20.42 -14.46 -45.47
CA ASN A 51 -21.46 -15.23 -46.17
C ASN A 51 -22.12 -14.48 -47.34
N GLY A 52 -21.59 -13.32 -47.75
CA GLY A 52 -22.17 -12.53 -48.85
C GLY A 52 -23.53 -11.94 -48.50
N GLY A 53 -23.67 -11.40 -47.29
CA GLY A 53 -24.91 -10.82 -46.78
C GLY A 53 -25.36 -9.55 -47.52
N ASN A 54 -26.58 -9.10 -47.21
CA ASN A 54 -27.14 -7.90 -47.84
C ASN A 54 -26.32 -6.64 -47.44
N PRO A 55 -25.88 -5.81 -48.42
CA PRO A 55 -25.09 -4.59 -48.14
C PRO A 55 -25.74 -3.61 -47.16
N ARG A 56 -27.08 -3.54 -47.12
CA ARG A 56 -27.79 -2.71 -46.12
C ARG A 56 -27.61 -3.26 -44.71
N ARG A 57 -27.67 -4.58 -44.53
CA ARG A 57 -27.49 -5.22 -43.22
C ARG A 57 -26.05 -5.11 -42.74
N GLU A 58 -25.10 -5.27 -43.66
CA GLU A 58 -23.67 -5.06 -43.38
C GLU A 58 -23.41 -3.64 -42.86
N LYS A 59 -23.94 -2.63 -43.55
CA LYS A 59 -23.80 -1.22 -43.12
C LYS A 59 -24.36 -0.97 -41.72
N ILE A 60 -25.56 -1.48 -41.42
CA ILE A 60 -26.19 -1.30 -40.09
C ILE A 60 -25.32 -1.91 -38.99
N LEU A 61 -24.76 -3.10 -39.22
CA LEU A 61 -23.89 -3.77 -38.25
C LEU A 61 -22.55 -3.04 -38.10
N TYR A 62 -21.98 -2.55 -39.20
CA TYR A 62 -20.77 -1.73 -39.17
C TYR A 62 -20.98 -0.45 -38.34
N ASP A 63 -22.05 0.29 -38.62
CA ASP A 63 -22.36 1.55 -37.91
C ASP A 63 -22.52 1.29 -36.40
N LYS A 64 -23.21 0.20 -36.02
CA LYS A 64 -23.30 -0.24 -34.61
C LYS A 64 -21.93 -0.55 -34.00
N CYS A 65 -21.10 -1.34 -34.67
CA CYS A 65 -19.77 -1.71 -34.17
C CYS A 65 -18.89 -0.47 -34.01
N HIS A 66 -18.97 0.46 -34.95
CA HIS A 66 -18.26 1.73 -34.90
C HIS A 66 -18.71 2.58 -33.71
N ASP A 67 -20.02 2.73 -33.49
CA ASP A 67 -20.56 3.49 -32.36
C ASP A 67 -20.15 2.88 -31.00
N LEU A 68 -20.16 1.55 -30.89
CA LEU A 68 -19.68 0.84 -29.71
C LEU A 68 -18.18 1.05 -29.49
N ALA A 69 -17.36 0.97 -30.55
CA ALA A 69 -15.92 1.21 -30.47
C ALA A 69 -15.59 2.64 -30.01
N GLU A 70 -16.31 3.65 -30.50
CA GLU A 70 -16.09 5.03 -30.08
C GLU A 70 -16.48 5.22 -28.59
N ARG A 71 -17.57 4.60 -28.13
CA ARG A 71 -17.93 4.62 -26.70
C ARG A 71 -16.88 3.95 -25.82
N ILE A 72 -16.38 2.78 -26.21
CA ILE A 72 -15.31 2.05 -25.51
C ILE A 72 -14.05 2.92 -25.41
N LYS A 73 -13.70 3.61 -26.49
CA LYS A 73 -12.56 4.53 -26.53
C LYS A 73 -12.74 5.70 -25.57
N VAL A 74 -13.91 6.36 -25.57
CA VAL A 74 -14.22 7.47 -24.64
C VAL A 74 -14.08 7.02 -23.18
N ILE A 75 -14.64 5.88 -22.81
CA ILE A 75 -14.53 5.34 -21.44
C ILE A 75 -13.06 5.02 -21.10
N SER A 76 -12.32 4.45 -22.04
CA SER A 76 -10.89 4.15 -21.86
C SER A 76 -10.07 5.42 -21.63
N GLU A 77 -10.44 6.52 -22.29
CA GLU A 77 -9.82 7.83 -22.11
C GLU A 77 -10.17 8.47 -20.76
N GLU A 78 -11.43 8.40 -20.33
CA GLU A 78 -11.89 8.89 -19.03
C GLU A 78 -11.19 8.15 -17.87
N LYS A 79 -11.10 6.82 -17.95
CA LYS A 79 -10.33 6.00 -16.99
C LYS A 79 -8.87 6.42 -16.89
N ARG A 80 -8.23 6.62 -18.04
CA ARG A 80 -6.82 7.05 -18.09
C ARG A 80 -6.64 8.44 -17.49
N LYS A 81 -7.59 9.34 -17.71
CA LYS A 81 -7.58 10.69 -17.12
C LYS A 81 -7.67 10.61 -15.59
N LEU A 82 -8.64 9.88 -15.06
CA LEU A 82 -8.81 9.71 -13.61
C LEU A 82 -7.59 9.03 -12.95
N ALA A 83 -6.97 8.07 -13.62
CA ALA A 83 -5.75 7.42 -13.14
C ALA A 83 -4.56 8.39 -13.07
N ARG A 84 -4.42 9.27 -14.07
CA ARG A 84 -3.40 10.35 -14.05
C ARG A 84 -3.68 11.33 -12.93
N GLU A 85 -4.91 11.84 -12.81
CA GLU A 85 -5.30 12.77 -11.73
C GLU A 85 -5.04 12.17 -10.34
N SER A 86 -5.29 10.88 -10.17
CA SER A 86 -5.00 10.16 -8.92
C SER A 86 -3.49 10.09 -8.65
N SER A 87 -2.69 9.82 -9.68
CA SER A 87 -1.23 9.76 -9.56
C SER A 87 -0.62 11.13 -9.26
N ASP A 88 -1.10 12.17 -9.95
CA ASP A 88 -0.67 13.55 -9.76
C ASP A 88 -1.02 14.05 -8.35
N ASN A 89 -2.20 13.68 -7.84
CA ASN A 89 -2.61 13.95 -6.47
C ASN A 89 -1.62 13.32 -5.48
N ILE A 90 -1.37 12.02 -5.59
CA ILE A 90 -0.43 11.31 -4.70
C ILE A 90 0.98 11.92 -4.76
N ASN A 91 1.48 12.21 -5.96
CA ASN A 91 2.79 12.84 -6.15
C ASN A 91 2.86 14.22 -5.49
N SER A 92 1.83 15.05 -5.65
CA SER A 92 1.76 16.36 -4.99
C SER A 92 1.78 16.23 -3.46
N HIS A 93 1.14 15.20 -2.90
CA HIS A 93 1.18 14.96 -1.45
C HIS A 93 2.53 14.41 -0.98
N LEU A 94 3.17 13.57 -1.78
CA LEU A 94 4.52 13.08 -1.48
C LEU A 94 5.53 14.23 -1.43
N GLU A 95 5.48 15.15 -2.39
CA GLU A 95 6.33 16.35 -2.38
C GLU A 95 6.07 17.23 -1.14
N ALA A 96 4.81 17.45 -0.79
CA ALA A 96 4.46 18.21 0.41
C ALA A 96 5.00 17.55 1.69
N VAL A 97 4.95 16.21 1.79
CA VAL A 97 5.53 15.47 2.92
C VAL A 97 7.06 15.59 2.94
N ASN A 98 7.72 15.45 1.78
CA ASN A 98 9.17 15.61 1.66
C ASN A 98 9.64 17.00 2.11
N ASP A 99 8.90 18.06 1.76
CA ASP A 99 9.21 19.42 2.18
C ASP A 99 9.05 19.62 3.70
N ILE A 100 8.04 19.00 4.31
CA ILE A 100 7.87 19.00 5.77
C ILE A 100 9.04 18.28 6.46
N CYS A 101 9.45 17.12 5.94
CA CYS A 101 10.60 16.37 6.47
C CYS A 101 11.90 17.18 6.41
N ARG A 102 12.13 17.90 5.30
CA ARG A 102 13.27 18.83 5.17
C ARG A 102 13.21 19.94 6.22
N ALA A 103 12.06 20.59 6.36
CA ALA A 103 11.87 21.67 7.33
C ALA A 103 12.05 21.21 8.80
N ILE A 104 11.61 20.00 9.13
CA ILE A 104 11.84 19.41 10.46
C ILE A 104 13.34 19.14 10.67
N SER A 105 14.01 18.56 9.68
CA SER A 105 15.44 18.26 9.73
C SER A 105 16.28 19.52 9.95
N ASP A 106 15.96 20.60 9.23
CA ASP A 106 16.64 21.89 9.40
C ASP A 106 16.43 22.47 10.80
N LYS A 107 15.20 22.43 11.33
CA LYS A 107 14.92 22.86 12.71
C LYS A 107 15.67 22.06 13.76
N ILE A 108 15.83 20.74 13.57
CA ILE A 108 16.63 19.88 14.47
C ILE A 108 18.10 20.30 14.43
N ARG A 109 18.65 20.58 13.23
CA ARG A 109 20.04 21.06 13.08
C ARG A 109 20.24 22.42 13.72
N GLU A 110 19.30 23.34 13.55
CA GLU A 110 19.32 24.67 14.20
C GLU A 110 19.26 24.58 15.73
N ALA A 111 18.35 23.76 16.28
CA ALA A 111 18.25 23.54 17.72
C ALA A 111 19.53 22.93 18.31
N SER A 112 20.14 21.98 17.59
CA SER A 112 21.41 21.36 17.97
C SER A 112 22.56 22.37 17.93
N ALA A 113 22.60 23.27 16.93
CA ALA A 113 23.59 24.33 16.84
C ALA A 113 23.44 25.37 17.96
N ALA A 114 22.20 25.73 18.32
CA ALA A 114 21.92 26.66 19.42
C ALA A 114 22.41 26.11 20.77
N ASP A 115 22.27 24.82 21.05
CA ASP A 115 22.74 24.21 22.31
C ASP A 115 24.28 24.24 22.45
N THR A 116 25.02 24.11 21.34
CA THR A 116 26.50 24.22 21.36
C THR A 116 27.02 25.63 21.67
N THR A 117 26.23 26.69 21.45
CA THR A 117 26.65 28.07 21.72
C THR A 117 26.45 28.50 23.18
N LEU A 118 25.53 27.86 23.92
CA LEU A 118 25.29 28.14 25.34
C LEU A 118 26.36 27.54 26.29
N LYS A 119 27.03 26.45 25.89
CA LYS A 119 28.12 25.83 26.67
C LYS A 119 29.47 26.59 26.63
N ARG A 120 29.57 27.72 25.91
CA ARG A 120 30.82 28.50 25.76
C ARG A 120 31.06 29.62 26.77
N LYS A 121 30.25 29.76 27.83
CA LYS A 121 30.50 30.70 28.94
C LYS A 121 30.61 29.99 30.30
N GLY A 122 31.75 29.35 30.54
CA GLY A 122 32.20 28.87 31.85
C GLY A 122 33.73 28.95 31.95
N PRO A 123 34.31 29.32 33.11
CA PRO A 123 35.71 29.74 33.18
C PRO A 123 36.67 28.56 33.03
N SER A 124 37.74 28.81 32.28
CA SER A 124 38.86 27.92 32.01
C SER A 124 39.46 27.32 33.29
N LYS A 125 39.52 25.99 33.37
CA LYS A 125 40.57 25.28 34.13
C LYS A 125 41.12 24.13 33.30
N ARG A 126 42.43 24.21 33.09
CA ARG A 126 43.31 23.27 32.40
C ARG A 126 43.21 21.87 32.99
N GLY A 127 43.25 20.85 32.14
CA GLY A 127 43.62 19.50 32.55
C GLY A 127 42.93 18.39 31.77
N ASP A 128 43.77 17.61 31.10
CA ASP A 128 43.60 16.19 30.82
C ASP A 128 43.00 15.72 29.49
N LYS A 129 43.69 14.71 28.95
CA LYS A 129 43.56 14.11 27.63
C LYS A 129 42.26 13.33 27.55
N ARG A 130 41.41 13.60 26.56
CA ARG A 130 40.35 12.66 26.19
C ARG A 130 40.21 12.58 24.68
N LYS A 131 40.38 11.34 24.19
CA LYS A 131 40.31 10.86 22.81
C LYS A 131 39.31 11.64 21.95
N GLU A 132 39.79 12.06 20.76
CA GLU A 132 38.93 12.28 19.60
C GLU A 132 38.14 10.99 19.35
N VAL A 133 36.82 11.05 19.57
CA VAL A 133 35.90 10.09 18.95
C VAL A 133 35.51 10.74 17.64
N GLY A 134 36.16 10.31 16.56
CA GLY A 134 35.67 10.57 15.22
C GLY A 134 34.31 9.89 15.08
N ILE A 135 33.26 10.68 15.04
CA ILE A 135 31.94 10.20 14.63
C ILE A 135 32.02 10.04 13.12
N LYS A 136 32.25 8.80 12.68
CA LYS A 136 31.85 8.34 11.35
C LYS A 136 30.48 7.72 11.52
N GLU A 137 29.49 8.26 10.83
CA GLU A 137 28.12 7.75 10.63
C GLU A 137 27.52 8.79 9.67
N ASP A 138 27.53 8.65 8.34
CA ASP A 138 27.07 7.50 7.54
C ASP A 138 25.84 6.85 8.17
N LEU A 139 24.85 7.68 8.52
CA LEU A 139 23.47 7.22 8.63
C LEU A 139 22.90 7.18 7.21
N GLU A 140 22.98 6.01 6.61
CA GLU A 140 22.15 5.66 5.45
C GLU A 140 20.69 5.83 5.85
N VAL A 141 20.04 6.84 5.26
CA VAL A 141 18.62 7.15 5.43
C VAL A 141 17.76 6.20 4.58
N ASP A 142 18.08 4.90 4.62
CA ASP A 142 17.40 3.88 3.80
C ASP A 142 16.48 2.96 4.63
N GLU A 143 16.44 3.12 5.96
CA GLU A 143 15.56 2.33 6.84
C GLU A 143 14.26 3.02 7.29
N VAL A 144 13.98 4.27 6.88
CA VAL A 144 12.70 4.94 7.21
C VAL A 144 11.64 4.76 6.11
N LEU A 145 11.98 4.08 5.02
CA LEU A 145 11.05 3.82 3.91
C LEU A 145 10.35 2.45 4.01
N ASN A 146 10.02 1.95 5.21
CA ASN A 146 9.06 0.84 5.30
C ASN A 146 8.49 0.62 6.71
N LYS A 147 7.44 1.38 7.10
CA LYS A 147 6.43 0.76 7.96
C LYS A 147 5.02 1.36 7.95
N ASP A 148 4.81 2.63 7.64
CA ASP A 148 3.49 3.23 7.90
C ASP A 148 2.88 3.99 6.70
N ASN A 149 2.60 3.30 5.57
CA ASN A 149 1.43 3.57 4.69
C ASN A 149 1.40 2.69 3.43
N VAL A 150 1.39 1.36 3.59
CA VAL A 150 0.73 0.55 2.56
C VAL A 150 -0.75 0.80 2.76
N VAL A 151 -1.38 1.40 1.75
CA VAL A 151 -2.84 1.52 1.63
C VAL A 151 -3.42 0.18 2.06
N ALA A 152 -4.08 0.16 3.23
CA ALA A 152 -4.80 -1.01 3.69
C ALA A 152 -5.82 -1.35 2.61
N MET A 153 -5.46 -2.31 1.76
CA MET A 153 -6.42 -3.02 0.94
C MET A 153 -7.40 -3.61 1.94
N GLU A 154 -8.64 -3.12 1.87
CA GLU A 154 -9.70 -3.32 2.87
C GLU A 154 -10.23 -4.77 2.92
N ASN A 155 -9.35 -5.76 2.77
CA ASN A 155 -9.69 -7.16 2.85
C ASN A 155 -8.51 -8.09 3.20
N GLU A 156 -7.45 -7.59 3.86
CA GLU A 156 -6.44 -8.50 4.40
C GLU A 156 -6.95 -9.16 5.70
N PRO A 157 -7.01 -10.50 5.76
CA PRO A 157 -7.41 -11.20 6.97
C PRO A 157 -6.44 -10.91 8.12
N ILE A 158 -7.01 -10.56 9.26
CA ILE A 158 -6.27 -10.24 10.48
C ILE A 158 -5.90 -11.54 11.20
N TYR A 159 -4.63 -11.67 11.59
CA TYR A 159 -4.08 -12.83 12.27
C TYR A 159 -3.45 -12.45 13.63
N CYS A 160 -2.90 -13.45 14.32
CA CYS A 160 -2.16 -13.30 15.57
C CYS A 160 -3.00 -12.73 16.75
N ILE A 161 -2.38 -12.69 17.93
CA ILE A 161 -2.97 -12.06 19.13
C ILE A 161 -2.94 -10.53 19.07
N CYS A 162 -2.07 -9.93 18.25
CA CYS A 162 -1.99 -8.48 18.06
C CYS A 162 -3.12 -7.94 17.18
N LYS A 163 -3.86 -8.81 16.49
CA LYS A 163 -4.93 -8.44 15.56
C LYS A 163 -4.43 -7.53 14.42
N GLU A 164 -3.27 -7.85 13.89
CA GLU A 164 -2.69 -7.18 12.72
C GLU A 164 -2.68 -8.13 11.52
N VAL A 165 -2.37 -7.59 10.34
CA VAL A 165 -2.23 -8.36 9.10
C VAL A 165 -1.02 -9.30 9.15
N ALA A 166 -0.92 -10.22 8.19
CA ALA A 166 0.26 -11.06 8.05
C ALA A 166 1.48 -10.21 7.67
N TYR A 167 2.57 -10.31 8.44
CA TYR A 167 3.83 -9.65 8.13
C TYR A 167 5.01 -10.45 8.70
N GLY A 168 6.18 -10.31 8.06
CA GLY A 168 7.39 -11.00 8.51
C GLY A 168 7.25 -12.53 8.53
N SER A 169 7.97 -13.18 9.45
CA SER A 169 7.88 -14.64 9.66
C SER A 169 6.71 -14.99 10.58
N MET A 170 5.92 -15.98 10.17
CA MET A 170 4.75 -16.46 10.92
C MET A 170 4.82 -17.96 11.17
N ILE A 171 4.21 -18.38 12.27
CA ILE A 171 4.12 -19.78 12.67
C ILE A 171 2.64 -20.19 12.80
N GLN A 172 2.32 -21.37 12.28
CA GLN A 172 0.99 -21.97 12.39
C GLN A 172 0.90 -22.81 13.67
N CYS A 173 -0.22 -22.72 14.38
CA CYS A 173 -0.53 -23.58 15.50
C CYS A 173 -1.04 -24.93 15.00
N ASP A 174 -0.40 -26.03 15.39
CA ASP A 174 -0.74 -27.41 15.00
C ASP A 174 -2.03 -27.95 15.66
N ASN A 175 -2.80 -27.10 16.32
CA ASN A 175 -4.13 -27.45 16.77
C ASN A 175 -5.14 -27.01 15.72
N ASP A 176 -5.72 -27.97 14.99
CA ASP A 176 -6.75 -27.72 13.96
C ASP A 176 -7.95 -26.93 14.48
N LYS A 177 -8.22 -27.01 15.80
CA LYS A 177 -9.30 -26.27 16.47
C LYS A 177 -8.86 -24.89 17.00
N CYS A 178 -7.69 -24.39 16.61
CA CYS A 178 -7.24 -23.06 17.00
C CYS A 178 -8.03 -21.99 16.23
N PRO A 179 -8.61 -20.98 16.90
CA PRO A 179 -9.41 -19.95 16.23
C PRO A 179 -8.57 -18.93 15.45
N ILE A 180 -7.27 -18.80 15.75
CA ILE A 180 -6.39 -17.78 15.15
C ILE A 180 -5.44 -18.41 14.12
N GLN A 181 -5.00 -19.65 14.38
CA GLN A 181 -4.13 -20.49 13.54
C GLN A 181 -2.73 -19.91 13.26
N TRP A 182 -2.57 -18.63 12.97
CA TRP A 182 -1.33 -17.99 12.55
C TRP A 182 -0.87 -16.89 13.51
N PHE A 183 0.42 -16.89 13.84
CA PHE A 183 1.01 -15.95 14.80
C PHE A 183 2.35 -15.41 14.29
N HIS A 184 2.65 -14.15 14.56
CA HIS A 184 3.98 -13.58 14.30
C HIS A 184 4.97 -14.12 15.32
N LEU A 185 6.17 -14.49 14.86
CA LEU A 185 7.25 -15.04 15.69
C LEU A 185 7.53 -14.16 16.93
N GLU A 186 7.63 -12.84 16.72
CA GLU A 186 7.87 -11.86 17.80
C GLU A 186 6.74 -11.81 18.83
N CYS A 187 5.48 -11.89 18.37
CA CYS A 187 4.31 -11.84 19.24
C CYS A 187 4.22 -13.06 20.18
N VAL A 188 4.75 -14.20 19.76
CA VAL A 188 4.79 -15.45 20.55
C VAL A 188 6.18 -15.77 21.08
N LYS A 189 7.14 -14.84 20.94
CA LYS A 189 8.55 -14.97 21.39
C LYS A 189 9.25 -16.21 20.86
N VAL A 190 8.92 -16.61 19.65
CA VAL A 190 9.58 -17.68 18.91
C VAL A 190 10.63 -17.03 18.03
N THR A 191 11.90 -17.38 18.21
CA THR A 191 13.01 -16.77 17.45
C THR A 191 13.25 -17.45 16.10
N GLU A 192 12.94 -18.73 15.98
CA GLU A 192 13.13 -19.51 14.76
C GLU A 192 11.95 -20.46 14.55
N ILE A 193 11.57 -20.67 13.29
CA ILE A 193 10.52 -21.64 12.94
C ILE A 193 11.07 -23.04 13.29
N PRO A 194 10.35 -23.84 14.09
CA PRO A 194 10.72 -25.23 14.36
C PRO A 194 10.90 -26.01 13.06
N LYS A 195 11.76 -27.04 13.08
CA LYS A 195 11.90 -27.92 11.92
C LYS A 195 10.58 -28.63 11.65
N ASP A 196 10.34 -29.04 10.41
CA ASP A 196 9.07 -29.67 9.96
C ASP A 196 8.62 -30.87 10.81
N ASP A 197 9.51 -31.49 11.60
CA ASP A 197 9.21 -32.61 12.50
C ASP A 197 8.75 -32.19 13.92
N GLU A 198 8.77 -30.90 14.26
CA GLU A 198 8.44 -30.38 15.59
C GLU A 198 7.12 -29.61 15.60
N LEU A 199 6.16 -30.09 16.39
CA LEU A 199 4.85 -29.44 16.54
C LEU A 199 4.93 -28.23 17.46
N TRP A 200 4.34 -27.12 17.03
CA TRP A 200 4.21 -25.89 17.79
C TRP A 200 2.75 -25.54 18.11
N PHE A 201 2.54 -25.08 19.34
CA PHE A 201 1.23 -24.69 19.85
C PHE A 201 1.29 -23.30 20.49
N CYS A 202 0.29 -22.47 20.20
CA CYS A 202 0.15 -21.17 20.85
C CYS A 202 -0.26 -21.30 22.33
N ASP A 203 -0.07 -20.26 23.14
CA ASP A 203 -0.36 -20.27 24.59
C ASP A 203 -1.77 -20.79 24.95
N LYS A 204 -2.77 -20.50 24.10
CA LYS A 204 -4.15 -20.96 24.30
C LYS A 204 -4.33 -22.47 24.03
N CYS A 205 -3.45 -23.06 23.24
CA CYS A 205 -3.49 -24.48 22.85
C CYS A 205 -2.51 -25.33 23.66
N SER A 206 -1.36 -24.77 24.07
CA SER A 206 -0.35 -25.43 24.90
C SER A 206 -0.88 -25.85 26.27
N GLY A 207 -1.77 -25.04 26.87
CA GLY A 207 -2.38 -25.35 28.18
C GLY A 207 -3.44 -26.47 28.16
N LYS A 208 -3.83 -27.00 26.99
CA LYS A 208 -4.98 -27.92 26.86
C LYS A 208 -4.63 -29.39 26.63
N ARG A 209 -3.36 -29.79 26.61
CA ARG A 209 -2.99 -31.22 26.51
C ARG A 209 -1.85 -31.60 27.46
N ASN A 210 -2.26 -32.20 28.56
CA ASN A 210 -1.45 -33.14 29.33
C ASN A 210 -1.62 -34.53 28.70
N VAL A 211 -0.90 -34.86 27.62
CA VAL A 211 -0.83 -36.24 27.11
C VAL A 211 0.58 -36.58 26.59
N LYS A 212 1.21 -37.44 27.38
CA LYS A 212 2.40 -38.28 27.19
C LYS A 212 2.86 -38.48 25.73
N ARG A 213 4.14 -38.19 25.49
CA ARG A 213 4.94 -38.77 24.40
C ARG A 213 4.82 -40.29 24.46
N LYS A 214 4.27 -40.93 23.42
CA LYS A 214 4.51 -42.34 23.15
C LYS A 214 5.75 -42.41 22.26
N ASN A 215 6.70 -43.17 22.77
CA ASN A 215 7.93 -43.64 22.15
C ASN A 215 7.62 -44.45 20.89
#